data_AF-A0A3F2REL4-F1
#
_entry.id   AF-A0A3F2REL4-F1
#
_cell.length_a   1.000
_cell.length_b   1.000
_cell.length_c   1.000
_cell.angle_alpha   90.00
_cell.angle_beta   90.00
_cell.angle_gamma   90.00
#
_symmetry.space_group_name_H-M   'P 1'
#
loop_
_entity.id
_entity.type
_entity.pdbx_description
1 polymer ?
#
loop_
_entity_poly.entity_id
_entity_poly.type
_entity_poly.pdbx_seq_one_letter_code
_entity_poly.pdbx_strand_id
1 'polypeptide(L)'
;MSHFFNNILIDAPGSQRSSELKEHVYTLIYEVHKIDPSLLLYVLPNVCLQLQVDEVATRSEAIGLMGKLFASSHADYGHEFMKNFRDFLGRFRDASKEIRLQIVQISVAIWEHKSELAGLLEKEFILRLSDPEWEVRQLVVHELCDLAANRLDLISEECLRVVGERMKDKKVTLRKETMTGLSQVFSTHISSYWEENDEDKPLVDF
;
A
#
# COMPACT_ATOMS: atom_id res chain seq x y z
N MET A 1 7.08 23.75 -18.06
CA MET A 1 5.93 22.82 -17.98
C MET A 1 5.41 22.67 -16.55
N SER A 2 6.29 22.53 -15.55
CA SER A 2 5.93 22.49 -14.12
C SER A 2 5.02 23.62 -13.65
N HIS A 3 5.21 24.86 -14.12
CA HIS A 3 4.35 26.00 -13.77
C HIS A 3 2.86 25.78 -14.12
N PHE A 4 2.56 25.09 -15.22
CA PHE A 4 1.18 24.77 -15.59
C PHE A 4 0.54 23.82 -14.56
N PHE A 5 1.23 22.73 -14.21
CA PHE A 5 0.74 21.78 -13.22
C PHE A 5 0.62 22.41 -11.84
N ASN A 6 1.62 23.17 -11.42
CA ASN A 6 1.62 23.82 -10.11
C ASN A 6 0.48 24.83 -9.99
N ASN A 7 0.17 25.59 -11.06
CA ASN A 7 -1.00 26.47 -11.05
C ASN A 7 -2.31 25.70 -10.86
N ILE A 8 -2.45 24.52 -11.47
CA ILE A 8 -3.67 23.71 -11.31
C ILE A 8 -3.75 23.11 -9.90
N LEU A 9 -2.63 22.60 -9.37
CA LEU A 9 -2.58 21.99 -8.03
C LEU A 9 -2.78 23.03 -6.91
N ILE A 10 -2.36 24.29 -7.12
CA ILE A 10 -2.42 25.35 -6.10
C ILE A 10 -3.70 26.20 -6.22
N ASP A 11 -4.37 26.20 -7.39
CA ASP A 11 -5.52 27.08 -7.65
C ASP A 11 -6.63 26.88 -6.61
N ALA A 12 -6.87 27.93 -5.83
CA ALA A 12 -8.00 28.06 -4.90
C ALA A 12 -9.34 28.17 -5.67
N PRO A 13 -10.48 27.80 -5.03
CA PRO A 13 -11.79 27.91 -5.66
C PRO A 13 -12.09 29.37 -6.04
N GLY A 14 -12.03 29.69 -7.34
CA GLY A 14 -12.24 31.06 -7.85
C GLY A 14 -11.63 31.35 -9.23
N SER A 15 -10.73 30.51 -9.75
CA SER A 15 -10.19 30.66 -11.10
C SER A 15 -11.21 30.19 -12.16
N GLN A 16 -11.98 31.14 -12.71
CA GLN A 16 -13.15 31.00 -13.59
C GLN A 16 -12.90 30.36 -14.97
N ARG A 17 -11.82 29.61 -15.16
CA ARG A 17 -11.62 28.74 -16.32
C ARG A 17 -11.28 27.34 -15.82
N SER A 18 -12.31 26.52 -15.59
CA SER A 18 -12.16 25.07 -15.51
C SER A 18 -11.80 24.59 -16.92
N SER A 19 -10.50 24.48 -17.23
CA SER A 19 -10.14 23.70 -18.40
C SER A 19 -10.43 22.22 -18.09
N GLU A 20 -10.95 21.48 -19.06
CA GLU A 20 -11.10 20.01 -18.97
C GLU A 20 -9.79 19.31 -18.54
N LEU A 21 -8.65 19.97 -18.79
CA LEU A 21 -7.33 19.51 -18.38
C LEU A 21 -7.11 19.53 -16.86
N LYS A 22 -7.85 20.36 -16.09
CA LYS A 22 -7.74 20.38 -14.62
C LYS A 22 -8.20 19.06 -14.01
N GLU A 23 -9.29 18.49 -14.53
CA GLU A 23 -9.84 17.20 -14.08
C GLU A 23 -8.89 16.03 -14.37
N HIS A 24 -7.95 16.21 -15.31
CA HIS A 24 -7.01 15.18 -15.73
C HIS A 24 -5.58 15.46 -15.25
N VAL A 25 -5.38 16.41 -14.32
CA VAL A 25 -4.05 16.90 -13.96
C VAL A 25 -3.11 15.80 -13.47
N TYR A 26 -3.61 14.88 -12.63
CA TYR A 26 -2.81 13.77 -12.11
C TYR A 26 -2.41 12.79 -13.20
N THR A 27 -3.32 12.46 -14.12
CA THR A 27 -3.04 11.63 -15.30
C THR A 27 -2.00 12.29 -16.20
N LEU A 28 -2.13 13.59 -16.44
CA LEU A 28 -1.18 14.34 -17.27
C LEU A 28 0.21 14.39 -16.63
N ILE A 29 0.31 14.58 -15.31
CA ILE A 29 1.60 14.50 -14.60
C ILE A 29 2.22 13.10 -14.80
N TYR A 30 1.42 12.04 -14.67
CA TYR A 30 1.89 10.67 -14.86
C TYR A 30 2.30 10.38 -16.32
N GLU A 31 1.66 10.93 -17.34
CA GLU A 31 2.12 10.68 -18.71
C GLU A 31 3.34 11.53 -19.07
N VAL A 32 3.42 12.78 -18.59
CA VAL A 32 4.55 13.66 -18.89
C VAL A 32 5.82 13.24 -18.15
N HIS A 33 5.75 12.74 -16.91
CA HIS A 33 6.96 12.31 -16.19
C HIS A 33 7.71 11.19 -16.92
N LYS A 34 7.02 10.35 -17.71
CA LYS A 34 7.65 9.29 -18.50
C LYS A 34 8.57 9.83 -19.61
N ILE A 35 8.33 11.07 -20.03
CA ILE A 35 9.11 11.78 -21.05
C ILE A 35 10.17 12.66 -20.39
N ASP A 36 9.80 13.36 -19.30
CA ASP A 36 10.68 14.24 -18.53
C ASP A 36 10.55 13.97 -17.02
N PRO A 37 11.36 13.03 -16.47
CA PRO A 37 11.35 12.71 -15.03
C PRO A 37 11.69 13.90 -14.13
N SER A 38 12.46 14.88 -14.65
CA SER A 38 12.85 16.07 -13.88
C SER A 38 11.65 16.93 -13.49
N LEU A 39 10.51 16.76 -14.17
CA LEU A 39 9.23 17.36 -13.80
C LEU A 39 8.88 17.12 -12.33
N LEU A 40 9.15 15.91 -11.81
CA LEU A 40 8.77 15.51 -10.46
C LEU A 40 9.46 16.35 -9.38
N LEU A 41 10.68 16.85 -9.63
CA LEU A 41 11.40 17.76 -8.73
C LEU A 41 10.58 19.02 -8.40
N TYR A 42 9.76 19.47 -9.35
CA TYR A 42 9.01 20.73 -9.25
C TYR A 42 7.53 20.54 -8.91
N VAL A 43 6.96 19.37 -9.22
CA VAL A 43 5.53 19.11 -9.11
C VAL A 43 5.18 18.25 -7.89
N LEU A 44 6.03 17.25 -7.56
CA LEU A 44 5.75 16.32 -6.48
C LEU A 44 5.58 16.98 -5.10
N PRO A 45 6.30 18.08 -4.75
CA PRO A 45 6.01 18.82 -3.52
C PRO A 45 4.57 19.35 -3.44
N ASN A 46 4.01 19.84 -4.56
CA ASN A 46 2.64 20.35 -4.59
C ASN A 46 1.62 19.22 -4.60
N VAL A 47 1.93 18.07 -5.21
CA VAL A 47 1.11 16.84 -5.07
C VAL A 47 1.05 16.39 -3.60
N CYS A 48 2.16 16.48 -2.85
CA CYS A 48 2.15 16.16 -1.42
C CYS A 48 1.27 17.13 -0.60
N LEU A 49 1.15 18.40 -1.00
CA LEU A 49 0.21 19.32 -0.37
C LEU A 49 -1.24 18.87 -0.58
N GLN A 50 -1.56 18.30 -1.75
CA GLN A 50 -2.88 17.73 -2.02
C GLN A 50 -3.24 16.57 -1.09
N LEU A 51 -2.26 15.87 -0.50
CA LEU A 51 -2.53 14.84 0.51
C LEU A 51 -3.10 15.41 1.81
N GLN A 52 -3.01 16.72 2.05
CA GLN A 52 -3.42 17.36 3.32
C GLN A 52 -4.69 18.21 3.19
N VAL A 53 -5.29 18.32 2.00
CA VAL A 53 -6.51 19.11 1.83
C VAL A 53 -7.73 18.39 2.41
N ASP A 54 -8.77 19.15 2.75
CA ASP A 54 -9.99 18.62 3.36
C ASP A 54 -10.78 17.70 2.43
N GLU A 55 -10.71 17.95 1.12
CA GLU A 55 -11.45 17.21 0.12
C GLU A 55 -10.88 15.79 -0.08
N VAL A 56 -11.70 14.79 0.25
CA VAL A 56 -11.34 13.37 0.13
C VAL A 56 -11.01 12.98 -1.31
N ALA A 57 -11.77 13.47 -2.28
CA ALA A 57 -11.55 13.17 -3.70
C ALA A 57 -10.14 13.61 -4.15
N THR A 58 -9.76 14.84 -3.83
CA THR A 58 -8.44 15.38 -4.14
C THR A 58 -7.31 14.58 -3.47
N ARG A 59 -7.47 14.19 -2.20
CA ARG A 59 -6.50 13.30 -1.53
C ARG A 59 -6.42 11.94 -2.24
N SER A 60 -7.55 11.38 -2.65
CA SER A 60 -7.64 10.08 -3.31
C SER A 60 -6.91 10.06 -4.66
N GLU A 61 -7.06 11.11 -5.46
CA GLU A 61 -6.35 11.23 -6.74
C GLU A 61 -4.84 11.41 -6.55
N ALA A 62 -4.43 12.22 -5.58
CA ALA A 62 -3.02 12.40 -5.24
C ALA A 62 -2.35 11.09 -4.78
N ILE A 63 -3.03 10.30 -3.94
CA ILE A 63 -2.59 8.95 -3.54
C ILE A 63 -2.49 8.04 -4.77
N GLY A 64 -3.48 8.09 -5.67
CA GLY A 64 -3.47 7.33 -6.93
C GLY A 64 -2.26 7.64 -7.81
N LEU A 65 -1.92 8.91 -7.99
CA LEU A 65 -0.72 9.33 -8.73
C LEU A 65 0.55 8.84 -8.03
N MET A 66 0.70 9.13 -6.74
CA MET A 66 1.91 8.79 -5.99
C MET A 66 2.14 7.28 -5.92
N GLY A 67 1.08 6.50 -5.79
CA GLY A 67 1.12 5.04 -5.88
C GLY A 67 1.75 4.54 -7.17
N LYS A 68 1.26 5.04 -8.31
CA LYS A 68 1.78 4.69 -9.64
C LYS A 68 3.25 5.12 -9.80
N LEU A 69 3.60 6.30 -9.29
CA LEU A 69 4.99 6.78 -9.34
C LEU A 69 5.91 5.87 -8.51
N PHE A 70 5.57 5.59 -7.24
CA PHE A 70 6.45 4.81 -6.38
C PHE A 70 6.53 3.32 -6.76
N ALA A 71 5.49 2.76 -7.40
CA ALA A 71 5.53 1.42 -7.98
C ALA A 71 6.23 1.38 -9.37
N SER A 72 6.58 2.54 -9.94
CA SER A 72 7.11 2.63 -11.31
C SER A 72 8.44 1.89 -11.47
N SER A 73 8.59 1.14 -12.56
CA SER A 73 9.86 0.56 -12.98
C SER A 73 10.81 1.57 -13.63
N HIS A 74 10.35 2.80 -13.89
CA HIS A 74 11.13 3.82 -14.59
C HIS A 74 12.32 4.34 -13.76
N ALA A 75 12.14 4.47 -12.43
CA ALA A 75 13.19 4.91 -11.51
C ALA A 75 12.87 4.46 -10.08
N ASP A 76 13.82 4.66 -9.16
CA ASP A 76 13.61 4.46 -7.72
C ASP A 76 13.14 5.77 -7.07
N TYR A 77 11.91 6.16 -7.40
CA TYR A 77 11.32 7.39 -6.87
C TYR A 77 11.07 7.35 -5.36
N GLY A 78 10.94 6.17 -4.76
CA GLY A 78 10.83 6.04 -3.32
C GLY A 78 12.10 6.49 -2.61
N HIS A 79 13.26 6.11 -3.14
CA HIS A 79 14.56 6.58 -2.66
C HIS A 79 14.83 8.05 -3.03
N GLU A 80 14.65 8.43 -4.30
CA GLU A 80 14.91 9.81 -4.78
C GLU A 80 14.06 10.85 -4.06
N PHE A 81 12.79 10.53 -3.80
CA PHE A 81 11.81 11.42 -3.19
C PHE A 81 11.34 10.91 -1.82
N MET A 82 12.27 10.39 -1.02
CA MET A 82 11.97 9.75 0.28
C MET A 82 11.16 10.63 1.25
N LYS A 83 11.32 11.96 1.20
CA LYS A 83 10.44 12.87 1.97
C LYS A 83 8.99 12.77 1.51
N ASN A 84 8.76 12.88 0.20
CA ASN A 84 7.43 12.77 -0.41
C ASN A 84 6.83 11.38 -0.19
N PHE A 85 7.66 10.32 -0.21
CA PHE A 85 7.22 8.97 0.13
C PHE A 85 6.74 8.89 1.58
N ARG A 86 7.44 9.50 2.54
CA ARG A 86 6.96 9.58 3.93
C ARG A 86 5.66 10.38 4.07
N ASP A 87 5.50 11.47 3.31
CA ASP A 87 4.25 12.24 3.28
C ASP A 87 3.08 11.36 2.76
N PHE A 88 3.34 10.53 1.74
CA PHE A 88 2.42 9.51 1.23
C PHE A 88 2.07 8.45 2.28
N LEU A 89 3.07 7.85 2.95
CA LEU A 89 2.85 6.87 4.03
C LEU A 89 2.02 7.44 5.18
N GLY A 90 2.08 8.74 5.42
CA GLY A 90 1.22 9.41 6.39
C GLY A 90 -0.28 9.18 6.15
N ARG A 91 -0.71 8.87 4.93
CA ARG A 91 -2.12 8.60 4.59
C ARG A 91 -2.63 7.23 5.05
N PHE A 92 -1.76 6.32 5.51
CA PHE A 92 -2.22 5.15 6.28
C PHE A 92 -3.01 5.59 7.52
N ARG A 93 -2.76 6.81 8.04
CA ARG A 93 -3.45 7.39 9.20
C ARG A 93 -4.48 8.47 8.82
N ASP A 94 -4.96 8.50 7.58
CA ASP A 94 -5.96 9.47 7.14
C ASP A 94 -7.27 9.35 7.94
N ALA A 95 -7.95 10.48 8.13
CA ALA A 95 -9.23 10.54 8.83
C ALA A 95 -10.32 9.75 8.10
N SER A 96 -10.32 9.78 6.76
CA SER A 96 -11.27 9.00 5.94
C SER A 96 -10.87 7.53 5.92
N LYS A 97 -11.83 6.66 6.24
CA LYS A 97 -11.68 5.20 6.12
C LYS A 97 -11.36 4.79 4.68
N GLU A 98 -12.01 5.44 3.73
CA GLU A 98 -11.90 5.17 2.29
C GLU A 98 -10.48 5.44 1.80
N ILE A 99 -9.85 6.52 2.28
CA ILE A 99 -8.44 6.80 2.01
C ILE A 99 -7.53 5.73 2.62
N ARG A 100 -7.80 5.29 3.86
CA ARG A 100 -7.01 4.23 4.51
C ARG A 100 -7.12 2.89 3.77
N LEU A 101 -8.30 2.54 3.26
CA LEU A 101 -8.49 1.37 2.41
C LEU A 101 -7.70 1.50 1.11
N GLN A 102 -7.83 2.64 0.43
CA GLN A 102 -7.17 2.88 -0.85
C GLN A 102 -5.64 2.79 -0.74
N ILE A 103 -5.04 3.41 0.27
CA ILE A 103 -3.59 3.39 0.42
C ILE A 103 -3.06 1.99 0.74
N VAL A 104 -3.80 1.16 1.48
CA VAL A 104 -3.43 -0.24 1.71
C VAL A 104 -3.32 -0.97 0.37
N GLN A 105 -4.36 -0.91 -0.47
CA GLN A 105 -4.37 -1.60 -1.78
C GLN A 105 -3.24 -1.13 -2.70
N ILE A 106 -3.06 0.19 -2.83
CA ILE A 106 -2.03 0.76 -3.70
C ILE A 106 -0.62 0.40 -3.24
N SER A 107 -0.42 0.30 -1.92
CA SER A 107 0.89 0.07 -1.34
C SER A 107 1.41 -1.36 -1.51
N VAL A 108 0.53 -2.33 -1.76
CA VAL A 108 0.92 -3.73 -2.04
C VAL A 108 1.79 -3.78 -3.29
N ALA A 109 1.35 -3.15 -4.38
CA ALA A 109 2.12 -3.10 -5.61
C ALA A 109 3.48 -2.41 -5.41
N ILE A 110 3.57 -1.38 -4.54
CA ILE A 110 4.86 -0.77 -4.22
C ILE A 110 5.75 -1.79 -3.50
N TRP A 111 5.21 -2.48 -2.49
CA TRP A 111 5.95 -3.48 -1.71
C TRP A 111 6.52 -4.60 -2.59
N GLU A 112 5.71 -5.13 -3.50
CA GLU A 112 6.11 -6.21 -4.41
C GLU A 112 7.24 -5.81 -5.36
N HIS A 113 7.20 -4.57 -5.87
CA HIS A 113 8.15 -4.10 -6.88
C HIS A 113 9.39 -3.40 -6.30
N LYS A 114 9.33 -2.94 -5.04
CA LYS A 114 10.33 -2.07 -4.39
C LYS A 114 10.75 -2.62 -3.03
N SER A 115 11.54 -3.69 -3.05
CA SER A 115 12.00 -4.40 -1.84
C SER A 115 12.70 -3.50 -0.81
N GLU A 116 13.37 -2.44 -1.27
CA GLU A 116 14.06 -1.44 -0.44
C GLU A 116 13.10 -0.58 0.39
N LEU A 117 11.83 -0.46 -0.03
CA LEU A 117 10.78 0.26 0.69
C LEU A 117 9.95 -0.66 1.60
N ALA A 118 10.11 -1.98 1.47
CA ALA A 118 9.33 -2.99 2.19
C ALA A 118 9.28 -2.72 3.70
N GLY A 119 10.43 -2.46 4.34
CA GLY A 119 10.49 -2.23 5.78
C GLY A 119 9.78 -0.97 6.27
N LEU A 120 9.54 0.03 5.39
CA LEU A 120 8.71 1.20 5.72
C LEU A 120 7.23 0.88 5.56
N LEU A 121 6.86 0.16 4.50
CA LEU A 121 5.49 -0.26 4.23
C LEU A 121 5.00 -1.24 5.28
N GLU A 122 5.79 -2.25 5.62
CA GLU A 122 5.45 -3.27 6.62
C GLU A 122 5.08 -2.66 7.97
N LYS A 123 5.83 -1.64 8.42
CA LYS A 123 5.51 -0.91 9.65
C LYS A 123 4.13 -0.26 9.60
N GLU A 124 3.75 0.30 8.46
CA GLU A 124 2.44 0.92 8.29
C GLU A 124 1.31 -0.11 8.23
N PHE A 125 1.51 -1.24 7.53
CA PHE A 125 0.56 -2.34 7.50
C PHE A 125 0.35 -2.95 8.89
N ILE A 126 1.42 -3.23 9.64
CA ILE A 126 1.34 -3.73 11.02
C ILE A 126 0.50 -2.79 11.90
N LEU A 127 0.68 -1.48 11.77
CA LEU A 127 -0.13 -0.51 12.50
C LEU A 127 -1.61 -0.53 12.09
N ARG A 128 -1.94 -0.84 10.84
CA ARG A 128 -3.33 -0.95 10.36
C ARG A 128 -4.02 -2.26 10.73
N LEU A 129 -3.30 -3.30 11.14
CA LEU A 129 -3.91 -4.48 11.76
C LEU A 129 -4.68 -4.13 13.05
N SER A 130 -4.45 -2.94 13.64
CA SER A 130 -5.24 -2.43 14.77
C SER A 130 -6.05 -1.17 14.44
N ASP A 131 -6.40 -0.95 13.16
CA ASP A 131 -7.28 0.15 12.76
C ASP A 131 -8.62 0.11 13.51
N PRO A 132 -9.22 1.25 13.92
CA PRO A 132 -10.55 1.27 14.53
C PRO A 132 -11.62 0.64 13.65
N GLU A 133 -11.55 0.85 12.34
CA GLU A 133 -12.51 0.32 11.37
C GLU A 133 -12.15 -1.12 11.00
N TRP A 134 -13.10 -2.03 11.16
CA TRP A 134 -12.82 -3.45 11.00
C TRP A 134 -12.61 -3.84 9.53
N GLU A 135 -13.20 -3.10 8.59
CA GLU A 135 -12.98 -3.26 7.16
C GLU A 135 -11.54 -2.96 6.76
N VAL A 136 -10.89 -1.98 7.41
CA VAL A 136 -9.46 -1.69 7.17
C VAL A 136 -8.61 -2.83 7.72
N ARG A 137 -8.89 -3.30 8.94
CA ARG A 137 -8.18 -4.46 9.50
C ARG A 137 -8.33 -5.70 8.62
N GLN A 138 -9.53 -5.93 8.10
CA GLN A 138 -9.85 -7.04 7.21
C GLN A 138 -9.04 -6.98 5.93
N LEU A 139 -9.07 -5.84 5.24
CA LEU A 139 -8.30 -5.65 4.03
C LEU A 139 -6.80 -5.87 4.27
N VAL A 140 -6.24 -5.35 5.36
CA VAL A 140 -4.82 -5.52 5.68
C VAL A 140 -4.48 -7.00 5.92
N VAL A 141 -5.33 -7.75 6.60
CA VAL A 141 -5.15 -9.21 6.76
C VAL A 141 -5.17 -9.91 5.40
N HIS A 142 -6.13 -9.56 4.54
CA HIS A 142 -6.24 -10.12 3.20
C HIS A 142 -4.96 -9.91 2.39
N GLU A 143 -4.55 -8.66 2.22
CA GLU A 143 -3.39 -8.29 1.40
C GLU A 143 -2.09 -8.91 1.96
N LEU A 144 -1.91 -8.95 3.29
CA LEU A 144 -0.71 -9.57 3.88
C LEU A 144 -0.71 -11.09 3.71
N CYS A 145 -1.85 -11.77 3.84
CA CYS A 145 -1.91 -13.21 3.63
C CYS A 145 -1.67 -13.57 2.16
N ASP A 146 -2.24 -12.79 1.23
CA ASP A 146 -2.02 -12.98 -0.21
C ASP A 146 -0.56 -12.73 -0.58
N LEU A 147 0.03 -11.64 -0.10
CA LEU A 147 1.45 -11.35 -0.30
C LEU A 147 2.34 -12.45 0.30
N ALA A 148 2.01 -12.98 1.49
CA ALA A 148 2.81 -14.05 2.10
C ALA A 148 2.70 -15.36 1.33
N ALA A 149 1.52 -15.69 0.80
CA ALA A 149 1.29 -16.91 0.02
C ALA A 149 2.05 -16.87 -1.32
N ASN A 150 2.24 -15.69 -1.90
CA ASN A 150 2.96 -15.51 -3.16
C ASN A 150 4.47 -15.29 -2.94
N ARG A 151 4.85 -14.55 -1.90
CA ARG A 151 6.21 -14.04 -1.65
C ARG A 151 6.52 -13.95 -0.15
N LEU A 152 6.59 -15.10 0.50
CA LEU A 152 6.90 -15.20 1.94
C LEU A 152 8.21 -14.49 2.32
N ASP A 153 9.18 -14.38 1.40
CA ASP A 153 10.45 -13.68 1.59
C ASP A 153 10.32 -12.16 1.84
N LEU A 154 9.19 -11.56 1.47
CA LEU A 154 8.93 -10.13 1.63
C LEU A 154 8.28 -9.76 2.96
N ILE A 155 7.86 -10.75 3.75
CA ILE A 155 7.12 -10.54 5.00
C ILE A 155 7.93 -11.06 6.18
N SER A 156 8.06 -10.23 7.22
CA SER A 156 8.72 -10.63 8.45
C SER A 156 7.86 -11.56 9.30
N GLU A 157 8.53 -12.37 10.12
CA GLU A 157 7.88 -13.20 11.15
C GLU A 157 6.99 -12.35 12.07
N GLU A 158 7.45 -11.16 12.46
CA GLU A 158 6.69 -10.25 13.31
C GLU A 158 5.37 -9.84 12.67
N CYS A 159 5.38 -9.55 11.37
CA CYS A 159 4.16 -9.19 10.64
C CYS A 159 3.14 -10.34 10.65
N LEU A 160 3.57 -11.57 10.32
CA LEU A 160 2.72 -12.76 10.39
C LEU A 160 2.19 -13.03 11.80
N ARG A 161 3.01 -12.81 12.83
CA ARG A 161 2.60 -12.94 14.23
C ARG A 161 1.47 -11.97 14.58
N VAL A 162 1.59 -10.70 14.16
CA VAL A 162 0.55 -9.69 14.41
C VAL A 162 -0.72 -9.98 13.58
N VAL A 163 -0.59 -10.50 12.36
CA VAL A 163 -1.74 -11.01 11.58
C VAL A 163 -2.44 -12.12 12.37
N GLY A 164 -1.70 -13.08 12.93
CA GLY A 164 -2.24 -14.16 13.76
C GLY A 164 -3.05 -13.68 14.96
N GLU A 165 -2.68 -12.56 15.57
CA GLU A 165 -3.46 -11.96 16.67
C GLU A 165 -4.86 -11.50 16.23
N ARG A 166 -5.14 -11.36 14.93
CA ARG A 166 -6.49 -11.06 14.40
C ARG A 166 -7.46 -12.25 14.44
N MET A 167 -6.97 -13.46 14.69
CA MET A 167 -7.83 -14.60 15.06
C MET A 167 -8.61 -14.37 16.37
N LYS A 168 -8.26 -13.32 17.14
CA LYS A 168 -8.96 -12.90 18.36
C LYS A 168 -9.82 -11.64 18.16
N ASP A 169 -10.00 -11.18 16.92
CA ASP A 169 -10.77 -9.97 16.64
C ASP A 169 -12.24 -10.10 17.08
N LYS A 170 -12.86 -8.99 17.48
CA LYS A 170 -14.28 -8.94 17.86
C LYS A 170 -15.18 -9.39 16.71
N LYS A 171 -14.81 -9.08 15.46
CA LYS A 171 -15.58 -9.45 14.27
C LYS A 171 -15.31 -10.90 13.87
N VAL A 172 -16.37 -11.71 13.87
CA VAL A 172 -16.31 -13.14 13.51
C VAL A 172 -15.80 -13.34 12.09
N THR A 173 -16.22 -12.48 11.16
CA THR A 173 -15.79 -12.50 9.75
C THR A 173 -14.29 -12.35 9.62
N LEU A 174 -13.71 -11.35 10.28
CA LEU A 174 -12.26 -11.13 10.29
C LEU A 174 -11.49 -12.30 10.92
N ARG A 175 -12.00 -12.89 12.01
CA ARG A 175 -11.38 -14.10 12.59
C ARG A 175 -11.32 -15.24 11.57
N LYS A 176 -12.44 -15.50 10.89
CA LYS A 176 -12.52 -16.56 9.88
C LYS A 176 -11.54 -16.31 8.74
N GLU A 177 -11.48 -15.10 8.23
CA GLU A 177 -10.57 -14.71 7.16
C GLU A 177 -9.10 -14.85 7.57
N THR A 178 -8.76 -14.42 8.78
CA THR A 178 -7.40 -14.59 9.31
C THR A 178 -7.00 -16.07 9.38
N MET A 179 -7.88 -16.92 9.89
CA MET A 179 -7.64 -18.37 9.95
C MET A 179 -7.45 -18.97 8.56
N THR A 180 -8.32 -18.60 7.61
CA THR A 180 -8.23 -19.09 6.22
C THR A 180 -6.94 -18.64 5.55
N GLY A 181 -6.61 -17.35 5.61
CA GLY A 181 -5.42 -16.79 4.97
C GLY A 181 -4.13 -17.40 5.52
N LEU A 182 -3.97 -17.47 6.84
CA LEU A 182 -2.79 -18.11 7.43
C LEU A 182 -2.70 -19.61 7.13
N SER A 183 -3.85 -20.30 7.04
CA SER A 183 -3.87 -21.72 6.63
C SER A 183 -3.40 -21.89 5.18
N GLN A 184 -3.74 -20.97 4.29
CA GLN A 184 -3.27 -20.98 2.90
C GLN A 184 -1.77 -20.71 2.80
N VAL A 185 -1.25 -19.75 3.58
CA VAL A 185 0.19 -19.47 3.67
C VAL A 185 0.94 -20.72 4.16
N PHE A 186 0.46 -21.34 5.25
CA PHE A 186 1.03 -22.59 5.76
C PHE A 186 0.99 -23.70 4.71
N SER A 187 -0.16 -23.91 4.07
CA SER A 187 -0.32 -24.93 3.04
C SER A 187 0.65 -24.70 1.88
N THR A 188 0.87 -23.46 1.46
CA THR A 188 1.71 -23.14 0.30
C THR A 188 3.19 -23.36 0.58
N HIS A 189 3.66 -23.04 1.79
CA HIS A 189 5.10 -23.00 2.08
C HIS A 189 5.60 -24.09 3.02
N ILE A 190 4.72 -24.74 3.78
CA ILE A 190 5.12 -25.62 4.89
C ILE A 190 4.55 -27.03 4.75
N SER A 191 3.37 -27.21 4.15
CA SER A 191 2.68 -28.52 4.13
C SER A 191 3.54 -29.67 3.56
N SER A 192 4.28 -29.44 2.47
CA SER A 192 5.14 -30.46 1.86
C SER A 192 6.27 -30.92 2.79
N TYR A 193 6.83 -30.02 3.59
CA TYR A 193 7.89 -30.36 4.54
C TYR A 193 7.37 -31.12 5.77
N TRP A 194 6.08 -30.98 6.08
CA TRP A 194 5.46 -31.69 7.20
C TRP A 194 5.12 -33.13 6.83
N GLU A 195 4.68 -33.37 5.61
CA GLU A 195 4.38 -34.72 5.12
C GLU A 195 5.66 -35.59 5.01
N GLU A 196 6.79 -35.01 4.58
CA GLU A 196 8.09 -35.72 4.52
C GLU A 196 8.62 -36.15 5.91
N ASN A 197 8.29 -35.42 6.98
CA ASN A 197 8.77 -35.74 8.34
C ASN A 197 7.93 -36.82 9.06
N ASP A 198 6.74 -37.15 8.57
CA ASP A 198 5.90 -38.21 9.16
C ASP A 198 6.17 -39.60 8.54
N GLU A 199 6.78 -39.68 7.35
CA GLU A 199 7.19 -40.96 6.73
C GLU A 199 8.47 -41.58 7.33
N ASP A 200 9.25 -40.82 8.12
CA ASP A 200 10.50 -41.26 8.74
C ASP A 200 10.35 -41.90 10.14
N LYS A 201 9.12 -42.21 10.59
CA LYS A 201 8.91 -43.04 11.80
C LYS A 201 9.07 -44.52 11.43
N PRO A 202 10.10 -45.23 11.92
CA PRO A 202 10.17 -46.67 11.72
C PRO A 202 8.91 -47.31 12.31
N LEU A 203 8.26 -48.17 11.53
CA LEU A 203 7.22 -49.07 12.01
C LEU A 203 7.84 -49.89 13.15
N VAL A 204 7.51 -49.54 14.38
CA VAL A 204 7.84 -50.38 15.53
C VAL A 204 6.85 -51.52 15.50
N ASP A 205 7.24 -52.60 14.81
CA ASP A 205 6.56 -53.88 14.90
C ASP A 205 6.64 -54.36 16.36
N PHE A 206 5.47 -54.48 17.01
CA PHE A 206 5.28 -55.20 18.27
C PHE A 206 4.50 -56.48 18.03
#